data_AF-A0A7S3VJN2-F1
#
_entry.id   AF-A0A7S3VJN2-F1
#
_cell.length_a   1.000
_cell.length_b   1.000
_cell.length_c   1.000
_cell.angle_alpha   90.00
_cell.angle_beta   90.00
_cell.angle_gamma   90.00
#
_symmetry.space_group_name_H-M   'P 1'
#
loop_
_entity.id
_entity.type
_entity.pdbx_description
1 polymer ?
#
loop_
_entity_poly.entity_id
_entity_poly.type
_entity_poly.pdbx_seq_one_letter_code
_entity_poly.pdbx_strand_id
1 'polypeptide(L)'
;MMALRVTSSPLQASVAKSSSSRLPAIAPSSVRAPIVACRASIKEDVAEAPSSRREVLGAAAMVASALMSASPAQAFLGFGEDDSKVQEKYLQSTTEVLQRVQVVLDMDKKDPAKEETVKELRKDINNWVAAYRREDKVSGRPSFGVTYSILNALAGHFNSFGPTAPIPKKRLERINKEMKDANLYLSRGR
;
A
#
# COMPACT_ATOMS: atom_id res chain seq x y z
N MET A 1 40.52 39.32 70.27
CA MET A 1 40.92 40.27 69.21
C MET A 1 41.31 39.46 67.99
N MET A 2 40.37 39.25 67.08
CA MET A 2 40.34 39.87 65.75
C MET A 2 41.35 39.26 64.76
N ALA A 3 40.84 38.43 63.84
CA ALA A 3 41.10 38.56 62.39
C ALA A 3 40.25 37.53 61.62
N LEU A 4 39.02 37.93 61.29
CA LEU A 4 38.21 37.30 60.26
C LEU A 4 38.90 37.49 58.91
N ARG A 5 39.31 36.39 58.26
CA ARG A 5 39.74 36.43 56.86
C ARG A 5 38.55 36.12 55.97
N VAL A 6 37.93 37.19 55.46
CA VAL A 6 36.94 37.17 54.39
C VAL A 6 37.65 36.82 53.09
N THR A 7 37.37 35.65 52.53
CA THR A 7 37.85 35.28 51.18
C THR A 7 36.84 35.77 50.15
N SER A 8 37.17 36.83 49.42
CA SER A 8 36.40 37.31 48.28
C SER A 8 36.67 36.42 47.05
N SER A 9 35.66 35.72 46.57
CA SER A 9 35.69 35.01 45.30
C SER A 9 35.19 35.93 44.18
N PRO A 10 35.97 36.19 43.12
CA PRO A 10 35.48 36.96 41.98
C PRO A 10 34.63 36.09 41.04
N LEU A 11 33.52 36.68 40.61
CA LEU A 11 32.69 36.30 39.47
C LEU A 11 33.55 35.93 38.26
N GLN A 12 33.38 34.70 37.73
CA GLN A 12 33.68 34.41 36.33
C GLN A 12 32.41 33.85 35.66
N ALA A 13 31.73 34.74 34.94
CA ALA A 13 30.69 34.39 33.99
C ALA A 13 31.36 33.75 32.76
N SER A 14 31.38 32.42 32.71
CA SER A 14 31.81 31.69 31.52
C SER A 14 30.67 31.71 30.49
N VAL A 15 30.81 32.59 29.50
CA VAL A 15 30.00 32.61 28.27
C VAL A 15 30.25 31.30 27.52
N ALA A 16 29.30 30.38 27.59
CA ALA A 16 29.31 29.16 26.80
C ALA A 16 29.19 29.55 25.30
N LYS A 17 30.28 29.39 24.58
CA LYS A 17 30.35 29.59 23.13
C LYS A 17 29.54 28.50 22.45
N SER A 18 28.47 28.90 21.77
CA SER A 18 27.61 28.05 20.95
C SER A 18 28.41 27.40 19.83
N SER A 19 28.74 26.12 20.01
CA SER A 19 29.35 25.26 18.98
C SER A 19 28.25 24.81 18.01
N SER A 20 27.93 25.68 17.05
CA SER A 20 27.05 25.34 15.93
C SER A 20 27.78 24.36 15.00
N SER A 21 27.51 23.06 15.18
CA SER A 21 27.90 22.04 14.22
C SER A 21 27.11 22.26 12.93
N ARG A 22 27.77 22.84 11.92
CA ARG A 22 27.24 22.91 10.56
C ARG A 22 27.10 21.48 10.04
N LEU A 23 25.85 21.05 9.87
CA LEU A 23 25.54 19.89 9.05
C LEU A 23 25.93 20.19 7.59
N PRO A 24 26.56 19.27 6.87
CA PRO A 24 26.80 19.44 5.44
C PRO A 24 25.46 19.47 4.71
N ALA A 25 25.27 20.51 3.90
CA ALA A 25 24.12 20.63 3.00
C ALA A 25 24.20 19.51 1.95
N ILE A 26 23.33 18.52 2.07
CA ILE A 26 23.12 17.50 1.05
C ILE A 26 22.32 18.17 -0.07
N ALA A 27 23.01 18.50 -1.17
CA ALA A 27 22.39 18.96 -2.40
C ALA A 27 21.47 17.84 -2.96
N PRO A 28 20.29 18.18 -3.53
CA PRO A 28 19.48 17.19 -4.23
C PRO A 28 20.21 16.77 -5.52
N SER A 29 20.71 15.54 -5.56
CA SER A 29 21.17 14.92 -6.79
C SER A 29 19.95 14.67 -7.69
N SER A 30 19.87 15.43 -8.78
CA SER A 30 18.92 15.17 -9.86
C SER A 30 19.35 13.89 -10.56
N VAL A 31 18.82 12.76 -10.12
CA VAL A 31 18.99 11.48 -10.82
C VAL A 31 18.03 11.48 -12.00
N ARG A 32 18.58 11.87 -13.16
CA ARG A 32 17.94 11.76 -14.47
C ARG A 32 17.80 10.27 -14.78
N ALA A 33 16.58 9.74 -14.71
CA ALA A 33 16.32 8.35 -15.08
C ALA A 33 16.62 8.14 -16.57
N PRO A 34 17.42 7.13 -16.97
CA PRO A 34 17.50 6.74 -18.36
C PRO A 34 16.20 6.03 -18.76
N ILE A 35 15.57 6.52 -19.83
CA ILE A 35 14.49 5.84 -20.52
C ILE A 35 15.08 4.55 -21.10
N VAL A 36 14.83 3.42 -20.43
CA VAL A 36 15.14 2.10 -20.96
C VAL A 36 14.05 1.75 -21.98
N ALA A 37 14.33 2.00 -23.25
CA ALA A 37 13.56 1.45 -24.34
C ALA A 37 13.85 -0.05 -24.42
N CYS A 38 12.87 -0.88 -24.07
CA CYS A 38 12.90 -2.31 -24.37
C CYS A 38 12.79 -2.48 -25.90
N ARG A 39 13.93 -2.51 -26.57
CA ARG A 39 14.05 -2.90 -27.98
C ARG A 39 13.75 -4.39 -28.09
N ALA A 40 12.62 -4.71 -28.71
CA ALA A 40 12.27 -6.09 -29.06
C ALA A 40 13.38 -6.68 -29.95
N SER A 41 13.95 -7.78 -29.49
CA SER A 41 14.94 -8.57 -30.23
C SER A 41 14.18 -9.45 -31.22
N ILE A 42 14.10 -8.99 -32.47
CA ILE A 42 13.72 -9.86 -33.59
C ILE A 42 15.01 -10.55 -34.03
N LYS A 43 15.02 -11.88 -33.91
CA LYS A 43 16.00 -12.74 -34.57
C LYS A 43 15.64 -12.76 -36.06
N GLU A 44 16.44 -12.09 -36.87
CA GLU A 44 16.46 -12.31 -38.31
C GLU A 44 17.54 -13.35 -38.61
N ASP A 45 17.10 -14.50 -39.11
CA ASP A 45 17.97 -15.52 -39.70
C ASP A 45 18.38 -15.03 -41.08
N VAL A 46 19.69 -14.88 -41.28
CA VAL A 46 20.30 -14.42 -42.53
C VAL A 46 20.56 -15.65 -43.40
N ALA A 47 19.78 -15.78 -44.47
CA ALA A 47 20.15 -16.59 -45.62
C ALA A 47 20.23 -15.67 -46.85
N GLU A 48 21.47 -15.35 -47.22
CA GLU A 48 21.90 -14.76 -48.49
C GLU A 48 21.61 -15.77 -49.62
N ALA A 49 21.12 -15.40 -50.81
CA ALA A 49 21.92 -14.83 -51.89
C ALA A 49 21.06 -14.33 -53.09
N PRO A 50 21.66 -13.63 -54.07
CA PRO A 50 21.06 -12.48 -54.73
C PRO A 50 20.59 -12.77 -56.15
N SER A 51 19.68 -11.94 -56.69
CA SER A 51 19.82 -11.40 -58.06
C SER A 51 18.68 -10.47 -58.47
N SER A 52 19.11 -9.33 -59.00
CA SER A 52 18.58 -8.62 -60.17
C SER A 52 17.16 -8.05 -60.14
N ARG A 53 17.13 -6.71 -60.12
CA ARG A 53 16.12 -5.84 -60.72
C ARG A 53 15.65 -6.37 -62.09
N ARG A 54 14.34 -6.54 -62.25
CA ARG A 54 13.52 -6.16 -63.42
C ARG A 54 12.19 -6.91 -63.34
N GLU A 55 11.12 -6.13 -63.27
CA GLU A 55 9.78 -6.43 -63.84
C GLU A 55 9.05 -7.64 -63.20
N VAL A 56 7.77 -7.56 -62.82
CA VAL A 56 6.64 -7.43 -63.71
C VAL A 56 5.42 -7.04 -62.85
N LEU A 57 4.74 -5.97 -63.26
CA LEU A 57 3.35 -5.67 -62.92
C LEU A 57 2.41 -6.66 -63.62
N GLY A 58 1.37 -7.10 -62.90
CA GLY A 58 0.21 -7.82 -63.45
C GLY A 58 0.11 -9.24 -62.89
N ALA A 59 -1.04 -9.83 -62.63
CA ALA A 59 -2.44 -9.43 -62.71
C ALA A 59 -3.26 -10.57 -62.04
N ALA A 60 -4.54 -10.30 -61.73
CA ALA A 60 -5.65 -11.28 -61.61
C ALA A 60 -5.59 -12.30 -60.44
N ALA A 61 -6.47 -12.24 -59.45
CA ALA A 61 -7.89 -12.63 -59.43
C ALA A 61 -8.15 -14.14 -59.15
N MET A 62 -8.96 -14.38 -58.10
CA MET A 62 -9.80 -15.57 -57.81
C MET A 62 -9.15 -16.89 -57.37
N VAL A 63 -9.18 -17.19 -56.05
CA VAL A 63 -9.55 -18.49 -55.46
C VAL A 63 -10.17 -18.20 -54.06
N ALA A 64 -11.48 -18.06 -53.94
CA ALA A 64 -12.46 -19.12 -53.62
C ALA A 64 -12.23 -19.82 -52.27
N SER A 65 -13.09 -19.46 -51.31
CA SER A 65 -13.66 -20.30 -50.24
C SER A 65 -12.75 -21.17 -49.37
N ALA A 66 -12.46 -20.67 -48.16
CA ALA A 66 -12.27 -21.50 -46.97
C ALA A 66 -13.05 -20.89 -45.79
N LEU A 67 -14.39 -21.03 -45.86
CA LEU A 67 -15.29 -20.78 -44.75
C LEU A 67 -15.40 -22.05 -43.89
N MET A 68 -15.21 -21.89 -42.58
CA MET A 68 -15.79 -22.68 -41.49
C MET A 68 -15.18 -24.07 -41.17
N SER A 69 -14.38 -24.09 -40.10
CA SER A 69 -14.59 -25.00 -38.95
C SER A 69 -13.77 -24.53 -37.73
N ALA A 70 -13.98 -23.28 -37.30
CA ALA A 70 -13.56 -22.87 -35.97
C ALA A 70 -14.54 -23.46 -34.95
N SER A 71 -14.15 -24.54 -34.27
CA SER A 71 -14.89 -25.06 -33.11
C SER A 71 -15.20 -23.90 -32.17
N PRO A 72 -16.46 -23.70 -31.73
CA PRO A 72 -16.72 -22.81 -30.63
C PRO A 72 -16.06 -23.44 -29.41
N ALA A 73 -14.89 -22.93 -29.02
CA ALA A 73 -14.34 -23.18 -27.70
C ALA A 73 -15.39 -22.67 -26.72
N GLN A 74 -16.17 -23.58 -26.16
CA GLN A 74 -17.06 -23.26 -25.05
C GLN A 74 -16.17 -22.97 -23.86
N ALA A 75 -15.81 -21.69 -23.72
CA ALA A 75 -15.29 -21.16 -22.48
C ALA A 75 -16.38 -21.37 -21.43
N PHE A 76 -16.21 -22.39 -20.61
CA PHE A 76 -16.95 -22.60 -19.38
C PHE A 76 -16.70 -21.38 -18.48
N LEU A 77 -17.58 -20.39 -18.59
CA LEU A 77 -17.70 -19.28 -17.66
C LEU A 77 -18.29 -19.83 -16.36
N GLY A 78 -17.45 -20.54 -15.59
CA GLY A 78 -17.76 -21.02 -14.24
C GLY A 78 -17.76 -19.88 -13.20
N PHE A 79 -18.44 -18.78 -13.49
CA PHE A 79 -18.58 -17.63 -12.60
C PHE A 79 -19.96 -17.64 -11.96
N GLY A 80 -20.07 -17.86 -10.65
CA GLY A 80 -21.34 -17.55 -9.98
C GLY A 80 -21.44 -17.97 -8.53
N GLU A 81 -21.17 -19.25 -8.22
CA GLU A 81 -21.48 -19.79 -6.90
C GLU A 81 -20.43 -19.41 -5.84
N ASP A 82 -19.15 -19.54 -6.16
CA ASP A 82 -18.06 -19.23 -5.21
C ASP A 82 -17.94 -17.71 -4.98
N ASP A 83 -18.12 -16.92 -6.04
CA ASP A 83 -18.04 -15.46 -6.02
C ASP A 83 -19.00 -14.83 -4.99
N SER A 84 -20.23 -15.34 -4.92
CA SER A 84 -21.25 -14.85 -3.98
C SER A 84 -20.86 -15.15 -2.52
N LYS A 85 -20.33 -16.34 -2.26
CA LYS A 85 -19.90 -16.77 -0.91
C LYS A 85 -18.69 -15.95 -0.43
N VAL A 86 -17.71 -15.71 -1.31
CA VAL A 86 -16.55 -14.88 -1.00
C VAL A 86 -16.98 -13.45 -0.70
N GLN A 87 -17.95 -12.90 -1.45
CA GLN A 87 -18.49 -11.57 -1.20
C GLN A 87 -19.20 -11.46 0.15
N GLU A 88 -20.06 -12.42 0.51
CA GLU A 88 -20.75 -12.42 1.80
C GLU A 88 -19.77 -12.52 2.97
N LYS A 89 -18.78 -13.43 2.87
CA LYS A 89 -17.72 -13.58 3.86
C LYS A 89 -16.88 -12.31 4.00
N TYR A 90 -16.58 -11.64 2.88
CA TYR A 90 -15.90 -10.36 2.88
C TYR A 90 -16.69 -9.28 3.62
N LEU A 91 -17.99 -9.15 3.36
CA LEU A 91 -18.83 -8.15 4.04
C LEU A 91 -18.86 -8.38 5.56
N GLN A 92 -19.04 -9.64 5.98
CA GLN A 92 -19.06 -10.01 7.40
C GLN A 92 -17.72 -9.72 8.08
N SER A 93 -16.64 -10.31 7.57
CA SER A 93 -15.30 -10.15 8.18
C SER A 93 -14.78 -8.71 8.15
N THR A 94 -15.09 -7.93 7.12
CA THR A 94 -14.68 -6.52 7.06
C THR A 94 -15.45 -5.68 8.07
N THR A 95 -16.74 -5.96 8.26
CA THR A 95 -17.56 -5.31 9.29
C THR A 95 -17.03 -5.63 10.69
N GLU A 96 -16.71 -6.90 10.96
CA GLU A 96 -16.13 -7.35 12.23
C GLU A 96 -14.79 -6.67 12.52
N VAL A 97 -13.89 -6.61 11.54
CA VAL A 97 -12.58 -5.94 11.70
C VAL A 97 -12.76 -4.45 11.95
N LEU A 98 -13.66 -3.77 11.25
CA LEU A 98 -13.94 -2.34 11.48
C LEU A 98 -14.53 -2.09 12.86
N GLN A 99 -15.41 -2.96 13.35
CA GLN A 99 -15.94 -2.90 14.72
C GLN A 99 -14.81 -3.10 15.76
N ARG A 100 -13.91 -4.07 15.54
CA ARG A 100 -12.75 -4.28 16.41
C ARG A 100 -11.87 -3.04 16.48
N VAL A 101 -11.68 -2.36 15.35
CA VAL A 101 -10.95 -1.09 15.31
C VAL A 101 -11.66 -0.02 16.13
N GLN A 102 -12.98 0.13 16.02
CA GLN A 102 -13.74 1.09 16.84
C GLN A 102 -13.54 0.83 18.34
N VAL A 103 -13.68 -0.42 18.78
CA VAL A 103 -13.44 -0.81 20.18
C VAL A 103 -12.03 -0.40 20.62
N VAL A 104 -11.01 -0.62 19.79
CA VAL A 104 -9.63 -0.22 20.11
C VAL A 104 -9.44 1.29 20.23
N LEU A 105 -10.14 2.07 19.42
CA LEU A 105 -10.08 3.53 19.45
C LEU A 105 -10.82 4.11 20.67
N ASP A 106 -11.92 3.48 21.09
CA ASP A 106 -12.76 3.94 22.19
C ASP A 106 -12.21 3.56 23.58
N MET A 107 -11.39 2.50 23.68
CA MET A 107 -10.76 2.11 24.94
C MET A 107 -9.80 3.18 25.50
N ASP A 108 -9.88 3.41 26.80
CA ASP A 108 -8.97 4.31 27.49
C ASP A 108 -7.52 3.78 27.49
N LYS A 109 -6.57 4.71 27.54
CA LYS A 109 -5.12 4.42 27.48
C LYS A 109 -4.60 3.70 28.71
N LYS A 110 -5.30 3.83 29.84
CA LYS A 110 -4.92 3.24 31.13
C LYS A 110 -5.58 1.88 31.38
N ASP A 111 -6.44 1.43 30.47
CA ASP A 111 -7.12 0.15 30.60
C ASP A 111 -6.14 -1.01 30.36
N PRO A 112 -5.93 -1.93 31.34
CA PRO A 112 -5.08 -3.09 31.15
C PRO A 112 -5.60 -4.04 30.04
N ALA A 113 -6.89 -4.04 29.73
CA ALA A 113 -7.46 -4.86 28.66
C ALA A 113 -7.08 -4.37 27.25
N LYS A 114 -6.55 -3.14 27.14
CA LYS A 114 -6.16 -2.55 25.84
C LYS A 114 -5.04 -3.33 25.17
N GLU A 115 -4.08 -3.84 25.94
CA GLU A 115 -2.94 -4.56 25.37
C GLU A 115 -3.36 -5.86 24.68
N GLU A 116 -4.20 -6.66 25.35
CA GLU A 116 -4.70 -7.91 24.77
C GLU A 116 -5.62 -7.63 23.58
N THR A 117 -6.48 -6.62 23.68
CA THR A 117 -7.37 -6.27 22.57
C THR A 117 -6.61 -5.75 21.33
N VAL A 118 -5.53 -4.99 21.51
CA VAL A 118 -4.67 -4.57 20.38
C VAL A 118 -3.91 -5.75 19.79
N LYS A 119 -3.52 -6.74 20.61
CA LYS A 119 -2.88 -7.98 20.13
C LYS A 119 -3.86 -8.85 19.33
N GLU A 120 -5.12 -8.96 19.77
CA GLU A 120 -6.20 -9.57 18.99
C GLU A 120 -6.40 -8.83 17.67
N LEU A 121 -6.53 -7.50 17.70
CA LEU A 121 -6.67 -6.69 16.49
C LEU A 121 -5.52 -6.93 15.49
N ARG A 122 -4.27 -7.05 15.96
CA ARG A 122 -3.14 -7.36 15.07
C ARG A 122 -3.29 -8.74 14.40
N LYS A 123 -3.82 -9.74 15.12
CA LYS A 123 -4.11 -11.06 14.53
C LYS A 123 -5.23 -10.95 13.50
N ASP A 124 -6.30 -10.24 13.82
CA ASP A 124 -7.44 -10.03 12.91
C ASP A 124 -7.01 -9.32 11.63
N ILE A 125 -6.14 -8.30 11.73
CA ILE A 125 -5.54 -7.62 10.58
C ILE A 125 -4.80 -8.61 9.69
N ASN A 126 -3.92 -9.44 10.27
CA ASN A 126 -3.14 -10.40 9.49
C ASN A 126 -4.05 -11.45 8.83
N ASN A 127 -5.05 -11.95 9.54
CA ASN A 127 -6.02 -12.92 9.02
C ASN A 127 -6.85 -12.33 7.87
N TRP A 128 -7.35 -11.10 8.04
CA TRP A 128 -8.14 -10.40 7.02
C TRP A 128 -7.31 -10.09 5.78
N VAL A 129 -6.07 -9.59 5.94
CA VAL A 129 -5.16 -9.32 4.82
C VAL A 129 -4.78 -10.62 4.10
N ALA A 130 -4.47 -11.70 4.85
CA ALA A 130 -4.15 -12.99 4.26
C ALA A 130 -5.32 -13.57 3.45
N ALA A 131 -6.56 -13.37 3.93
CA ALA A 131 -7.76 -13.84 3.26
C ALA A 131 -8.04 -13.09 1.95
N TYR A 132 -8.01 -11.75 1.96
CA TYR A 132 -8.57 -10.97 0.84
C TYR A 132 -7.54 -10.35 -0.11
N ARG A 133 -6.25 -10.31 0.24
CA ARG A 133 -5.24 -9.68 -0.62
C ARG A 133 -5.04 -10.41 -1.96
N ARG A 134 -5.33 -11.71 -2.01
CA ARG A 134 -5.19 -12.55 -3.21
C ARG A 134 -6.50 -12.73 -3.98
N GLU A 135 -7.60 -12.22 -3.43
CA GLU A 135 -8.94 -12.33 -4.02
C GLU A 135 -9.16 -11.15 -4.96
N ASP A 136 -8.91 -11.32 -6.25
CA ASP A 136 -8.99 -10.25 -7.26
C ASP A 136 -10.37 -9.59 -7.33
N LYS A 137 -11.43 -10.33 -6.97
CA LYS A 137 -12.81 -9.83 -6.90
C LYS A 137 -13.01 -8.81 -5.78
N VAL A 138 -12.24 -8.92 -4.70
CA VAL A 138 -12.34 -8.08 -3.51
C VAL A 138 -11.26 -7.00 -3.51
N SER A 139 -10.04 -7.31 -3.94
CA SER A 139 -8.90 -6.40 -3.86
C SER A 139 -9.07 -5.13 -4.73
N GLY A 140 -9.86 -5.20 -5.80
CA GLY A 140 -10.19 -4.06 -6.66
C GLY A 140 -11.25 -3.10 -6.09
N ARG A 141 -11.85 -3.43 -4.94
CA ARG A 141 -12.95 -2.67 -4.34
C ARG A 141 -12.44 -1.44 -3.58
N PRO A 142 -13.12 -0.28 -3.66
CA PRO A 142 -12.77 0.88 -2.84
C PRO A 142 -12.89 0.59 -1.33
N SER A 143 -13.87 -0.21 -0.89
CA SER A 143 -13.96 -0.62 0.53
C SER A 143 -12.69 -1.34 1.01
N PHE A 144 -12.11 -2.21 0.18
CA PHE A 144 -10.90 -2.95 0.52
C PHE A 144 -9.71 -1.99 0.66
N GLY A 145 -9.52 -1.10 -0.33
CA GLY A 145 -8.40 -0.14 -0.31
C GLY A 145 -8.43 0.78 0.89
N VAL A 146 -9.60 1.32 1.25
CA VAL A 146 -9.75 2.21 2.41
C VAL A 146 -9.55 1.43 3.71
N THR A 147 -10.13 0.24 3.83
CA THR A 147 -9.93 -0.60 5.03
C THR A 147 -8.46 -0.96 5.20
N TYR A 148 -7.78 -1.38 4.13
CA TYR A 148 -6.35 -1.70 4.16
C TYR A 148 -5.49 -0.51 4.60
N SER A 149 -5.81 0.71 4.15
CA SER A 149 -5.17 1.95 4.61
C SER A 149 -5.30 2.13 6.13
N ILE A 150 -6.51 1.99 6.67
CA ILE A 150 -6.78 2.12 8.12
C ILE A 150 -5.97 1.08 8.90
N LEU A 151 -6.06 -0.19 8.50
CA LEU A 151 -5.40 -1.30 9.20
C LEU A 151 -3.89 -1.14 9.18
N ASN A 152 -3.30 -0.73 8.05
CA ASN A 152 -1.86 -0.49 7.95
C ASN A 152 -1.41 0.72 8.79
N ALA A 153 -2.22 1.78 8.85
CA ALA A 153 -1.94 2.93 9.70
C ALA A 153 -1.92 2.57 11.20
N LEU A 154 -2.84 1.69 11.63
CA LEU A 154 -2.91 1.19 13.00
C LEU A 154 -1.79 0.21 13.31
N ALA A 155 -1.56 -0.78 12.45
CA ALA A 155 -0.49 -1.76 12.61
C ALA A 155 0.88 -1.07 12.70
N GLY A 156 1.16 -0.11 11.81
CA GLY A 156 2.40 0.68 11.85
C GLY A 156 2.54 1.50 13.13
N HIS A 157 1.45 2.09 13.63
CA HIS A 157 1.44 2.81 14.90
C HIS A 157 1.79 1.90 16.07
N PHE A 158 1.07 0.80 16.22
CA PHE A 158 1.26 -0.11 17.33
C PHE A 158 2.59 -0.87 17.26
N ASN A 159 3.15 -1.08 16.07
CA ASN A 159 4.48 -1.68 15.92
C ASN A 159 5.61 -0.72 16.34
N SER A 160 5.44 0.59 16.09
CA SER A 160 6.47 1.58 16.39
C SER A 160 6.40 2.10 17.83
N PHE A 161 5.20 2.28 18.36
CA PHE A 161 4.98 2.93 19.65
C PHE A 161 4.50 1.99 20.76
N GLY A 162 4.08 0.77 20.42
CA GLY A 162 3.48 -0.18 21.37
C GLY A 162 1.96 -0.06 21.50
N PRO A 163 1.30 -1.02 22.18
CA PRO A 163 -0.16 -1.14 22.22
C PRO A 163 -0.87 -0.05 23.06
N THR A 164 -0.22 0.51 24.07
CA THR A 164 -0.78 1.53 24.97
C THR A 164 -0.55 2.96 24.48
N ALA A 165 0.24 3.13 23.42
CA ALA A 165 0.62 4.45 22.93
C ALA A 165 -0.55 5.20 22.30
N PRO A 166 -0.77 6.47 22.67
CA PRO A 166 -1.85 7.27 22.12
C PRO A 166 -1.65 7.56 20.63
N ILE A 167 -2.72 7.43 19.85
CA ILE A 167 -2.71 7.76 18.42
C ILE A 167 -2.72 9.31 18.27
N PRO A 168 -1.85 9.88 17.40
CA PRO A 168 -1.85 11.32 17.14
C PRO A 168 -3.20 11.83 16.62
N LYS A 169 -3.66 13.00 17.09
CA LYS A 169 -4.98 13.57 16.78
C LYS A 169 -5.30 13.61 15.28
N LYS A 170 -4.39 14.18 14.47
CA LYS A 170 -4.55 14.26 13.01
C LYS A 170 -4.68 12.89 12.35
N ARG A 171 -3.99 11.86 12.87
CA ARG A 171 -4.10 10.49 12.36
C ARG A 171 -5.44 9.87 12.73
N LEU A 172 -5.90 10.09 13.96
CA LEU A 172 -7.19 9.63 14.45
C LEU A 172 -8.34 10.24 13.64
N GLU A 173 -8.31 11.55 13.38
CA GLU A 173 -9.31 12.23 12.53
C GLU A 173 -9.39 11.62 11.14
N ARG A 174 -8.24 11.33 10.52
CA ARG A 174 -8.17 10.66 9.23
C ARG A 174 -8.75 9.24 9.29
N ILE A 175 -8.38 8.45 10.29
CA ILE A 175 -8.92 7.09 10.48
C ILE A 175 -10.44 7.13 10.62
N ASN A 176 -10.98 8.07 11.41
CA ASN A 176 -12.42 8.21 11.58
C ASN A 176 -13.13 8.60 10.27
N LYS A 177 -12.50 9.41 9.42
CA LYS A 177 -13.02 9.73 8.09
C LYS A 177 -13.00 8.49 7.18
N GLU A 178 -11.85 7.83 7.07
CA GLU A 178 -11.69 6.62 6.26
C GLU A 178 -12.66 5.51 6.70
N MET A 179 -12.92 5.38 8.00
CA MET A 179 -13.87 4.40 8.52
C MET A 179 -15.32 4.70 8.09
N LYS A 180 -15.72 5.97 8.04
CA LYS A 180 -17.03 6.38 7.50
C LYS A 180 -17.12 6.04 6.02
N ASP A 181 -16.06 6.31 5.26
CA ASP A 181 -15.98 6.01 3.84
C ASP A 181 -16.02 4.48 3.58
N ALA A 182 -15.30 3.69 4.38
CA ALA A 182 -15.31 2.22 4.31
C ALA A 182 -16.72 1.64 4.54
N ASN A 183 -17.42 2.08 5.58
CA ASN A 183 -18.80 1.67 5.85
C ASN A 183 -19.77 2.10 4.73
N LEU A 184 -19.56 3.29 4.17
CA LEU A 184 -20.34 3.76 3.02
C LEU A 184 -20.10 2.91 1.77
N TYR A 185 -18.87 2.46 1.52
CA TYR A 185 -18.57 1.58 0.39
C TYR A 185 -19.12 0.17 0.61
N LEU A 186 -18.99 -0.38 1.82
CA LEU A 186 -19.56 -1.70 2.18
C LEU A 186 -21.08 -1.73 2.01
N SER A 187 -21.79 -0.72 2.50
CA SER A 187 -23.25 -0.62 2.34
C SER A 187 -23.70 -0.50 0.87
N ARG A 188 -22.82 -0.02 -0.01
CA ARG A 188 -23.06 0.08 -1.46
C ARG A 188 -22.59 -1.15 -2.24
N GLY A 189 -22.04 -2.15 -1.56
CA GLY A 189 -21.39 -3.29 -2.20
C GLY A 189 -20.23 -2.87 -3.10
N ARG A 190 -19.50 -1.79 -2.75
CA ARG A 190 -18.38 -1.28 -3.53
C ARG A 190 -17.06 -1.70 -2.97
#